data_AF-A0A9P6CR49-F1
#
_entry.id   AF-A0A9P6CR49-F1
#
_cell.length_a   1.000
_cell.length_b   1.000
_cell.length_c   1.000
_cell.angle_alpha   90.00
_cell.angle_beta   90.00
_cell.angle_gamma   90.00
#
_symmetry.space_group_name_H-M   'P 1'
#
loop_
_entity.id
_entity.type
_entity.pdbx_description
1 polymer ?
#
loop_
_entity_poly.entity_id
_entity_poly.type
_entity_poly.pdbx_seq_one_letter_code
_entity_poly.pdbx_strand_id
1 'polypeptide(L)'
;MSFAFRRSIDEEYQLMARLQGMSGPINCLAFSTDGRYLASGADDEKLRIWDIEAKRSYYTIKDSLERWGQITCIKWLSRTSDDCDRLCFGTGRGLVLLYREKKNG
;
A
#
# COMPACT_ATOMS: atom_id res chain seq x y z
N MET A 1 31.60 -9.04 -30.47
CA MET A 1 30.26 -8.46 -30.24
C MET A 1 29.47 -9.43 -29.40
N SER A 2 29.22 -9.12 -28.12
CA SER A 2 28.45 -9.98 -27.22
C SER A 2 27.04 -9.42 -27.10
N PHE A 3 26.05 -10.18 -27.54
CA PHE A 3 24.64 -9.90 -27.28
C PHE A 3 24.33 -10.52 -25.90
N ALA A 4 24.20 -9.68 -24.87
CA ALA A 4 23.67 -10.14 -23.60
C ALA A 4 22.16 -10.40 -23.77
N PHE A 5 21.78 -11.68 -23.83
CA PHE A 5 20.39 -12.11 -23.80
C PHE A 5 19.82 -11.72 -22.43
N ARG A 6 18.92 -10.72 -22.38
CA ARG A 6 18.19 -10.41 -21.15
C ARG A 6 17.28 -11.60 -20.85
N ARG A 7 17.49 -12.25 -19.69
CA ARG A 7 16.63 -13.33 -19.23
C ARG A 7 15.19 -12.82 -19.06
N SER A 8 14.23 -13.73 -19.23
CA SER A 8 12.82 -13.44 -18.94
C SER A 8 12.66 -13.14 -17.45
N ILE A 9 11.77 -12.21 -17.10
CA ILE A 9 11.50 -11.88 -15.69
C ILE A 9 11.02 -13.10 -14.91
N ASP A 10 10.33 -14.04 -15.56
CA ASP A 10 9.81 -15.27 -14.95
C ASP A 10 10.92 -16.29 -14.62
N GLU A 11 12.14 -16.12 -15.15
CA GLU A 11 13.32 -16.92 -14.77
C GLU A 11 13.99 -16.39 -13.49
N GLU A 12 13.74 -15.12 -13.12
CA GLU A 12 14.37 -14.46 -11.97
C GLU A 12 13.36 -14.13 -10.85
N TYR A 13 12.07 -14.05 -11.15
CA TYR A 13 11.02 -13.64 -10.22
C TYR A 13 9.86 -14.63 -10.22
N GLN A 14 9.50 -15.11 -9.02
CA GLN A 14 8.34 -15.97 -8.81
C GLN A 14 7.15 -15.16 -8.32
N LEU A 15 5.97 -15.38 -8.90
CA LEU A 15 4.71 -14.83 -8.38
C LEU A 15 4.46 -15.35 -6.96
N MET A 16 4.55 -14.46 -5.96
CA MET A 16 4.37 -14.83 -4.55
C MET A 16 2.90 -14.85 -4.12
N ALA A 17 2.09 -13.88 -4.57
CA ALA A 17 0.69 -13.72 -4.16
C ALA A 17 -0.13 -12.94 -5.20
N ARG A 18 -1.45 -13.19 -5.23
CA ARG A 18 -2.43 -12.36 -5.95
C ARG A 18 -3.38 -11.74 -4.93
N LEU A 19 -3.23 -10.44 -4.68
CA LEU A 19 -4.04 -9.70 -3.70
C LEU A 19 -5.26 -9.08 -4.42
N GLN A 20 -6.45 -9.58 -4.11
CA GLN A 20 -7.71 -9.23 -4.80
C GLN A 20 -8.71 -8.57 -3.86
N GLY A 21 -9.65 -7.77 -4.41
CA GLY A 21 -10.76 -7.16 -3.64
C GLY A 21 -10.88 -5.63 -3.75
N MET A 22 -10.04 -4.98 -4.56
CA MET A 22 -10.25 -3.59 -4.98
C MET A 22 -11.26 -3.53 -6.13
N SER A 23 -12.20 -2.58 -6.08
CA SER A 23 -13.27 -2.47 -7.08
C SER A 23 -13.03 -1.35 -8.10
N GLY A 24 -11.84 -0.74 -8.09
CA GLY A 24 -11.43 0.29 -9.03
C GLY A 24 -9.93 0.18 -9.35
N PRO A 25 -9.44 0.93 -10.36
CA PRO A 25 -8.02 0.98 -10.69
C PRO A 25 -7.14 1.28 -9.48
N ILE A 26 -6.04 0.54 -9.35
CA ILE A 26 -5.03 0.76 -8.32
C ILE A 26 -4.08 1.84 -8.85
N ASN A 27 -3.98 2.95 -8.13
CA ASN A 27 -3.19 4.10 -8.54
C ASN A 27 -1.81 4.13 -7.89
N CYS A 28 -1.69 3.57 -6.68
CA CYS A 28 -0.45 3.60 -5.92
C CYS A 28 -0.33 2.45 -4.93
N LEU A 29 0.92 2.10 -4.62
CA LEU A 29 1.33 1.05 -3.70
C LEU A 29 2.48 1.57 -2.82
N ALA A 30 2.55 1.11 -1.56
CA ALA A 30 3.68 1.38 -0.68
C ALA A 30 3.86 0.27 0.36
N PHE A 31 5.06 -0.30 0.44
CA PHE A 31 5.43 -1.22 1.52
C PHE A 31 5.63 -0.46 2.82
N SER A 32 5.20 -1.07 3.93
CA SER A 32 5.60 -0.65 5.27
C SER A 32 7.11 -0.76 5.43
N THR A 33 7.63 -0.08 6.44
CA THR A 33 9.08 0.05 6.59
C THR A 33 9.75 -1.23 7.05
N ASP A 34 8.99 -2.10 7.72
CA ASP A 34 9.36 -3.47 8.09
C ASP A 34 9.10 -4.50 6.97
N GLY A 35 8.49 -4.09 5.85
CA GLY A 35 8.12 -4.97 4.73
C GLY A 35 6.96 -5.93 4.99
N ARG A 36 6.38 -5.93 6.19
CA ARG A 36 5.29 -6.84 6.58
C ARG A 36 3.98 -6.53 5.87
N TYR A 37 3.73 -5.25 5.64
CA TYR A 37 2.48 -4.76 5.10
C TYR A 37 2.70 -4.08 3.74
N LEU A 38 1.68 -4.20 2.89
CA LEU A 38 1.57 -3.41 1.67
C LEU A 38 0.31 -2.57 1.76
N ALA A 39 0.44 -1.27 1.55
CA ALA A 39 -0.69 -0.38 1.37
C ALA A 39 -1.00 -0.20 -0.11
N SER A 40 -2.28 -0.21 -0.47
CA SER A 40 -2.76 0.07 -1.82
C SER A 40 -3.89 1.10 -1.83
N GLY A 41 -3.81 2.03 -2.78
CA GLY A 41 -4.79 3.09 -2.99
C GLY A 41 -5.43 2.98 -4.37
N ALA A 42 -6.75 3.16 -4.44
CA ALA A 42 -7.51 3.03 -5.67
C ALA A 42 -8.58 4.12 -5.83
N ASP A 43 -9.22 4.11 -6.99
CA ASP A 43 -10.38 4.96 -7.31
C ASP A 43 -11.65 4.55 -6.56
N ASP A 44 -11.66 3.37 -5.92
CA ASP A 44 -12.79 2.93 -5.10
C ASP A 44 -12.86 3.61 -3.72
N GLU A 45 -12.07 4.69 -3.55
CA GLU A 45 -11.99 5.56 -2.38
C GLU A 45 -11.62 4.81 -1.09
N LYS A 46 -10.95 3.66 -1.22
CA LYS A 46 -10.51 2.81 -0.10
C LYS A 46 -9.01 2.61 -0.15
N LEU A 47 -8.38 2.81 1.00
CA LEU A 47 -7.01 2.34 1.22
C LEU A 47 -7.08 0.93 1.81
N ARG A 48 -6.34 -0.02 1.23
CA ARG A 48 -6.24 -1.37 1.77
C ARG A 48 -4.84 -1.65 2.25
N ILE A 49 -4.74 -2.29 3.41
CA ILE A 49 -3.51 -2.82 3.97
C ILE A 49 -3.55 -4.33 3.82
N TRP A 50 -2.51 -4.89 3.23
CA TRP A 50 -2.33 -6.32 3.01
C TRP A 50 -1.23 -6.82 3.92
N ASP A 51 -1.46 -7.96 4.56
CA ASP A 51 -0.40 -8.72 5.23
C ASP A 51 0.27 -9.61 4.17
N ILE A 52 1.56 -9.42 3.97
CA ILE A 52 2.33 -10.10 2.90
C ILE A 52 2.58 -11.56 3.23
N GLU A 53 2.83 -11.88 4.50
CA GLU A 53 3.07 -13.24 4.95
C GLU A 53 1.78 -14.06 4.87
N ALA A 54 0.68 -13.49 5.36
CA ALA A 54 -0.64 -14.11 5.32
C ALA A 54 -1.33 -14.03 3.94
N LYS A 55 -0.77 -13.26 3.00
CA LYS A 55 -1.26 -13.06 1.62
C LYS A 55 -2.74 -12.67 1.54
N ARG A 56 -3.21 -11.84 2.47
CA ARG A 56 -4.62 -11.43 2.57
C ARG A 56 -4.77 -9.97 2.99
N SER A 57 -5.96 -9.41 2.78
CA SER A 57 -6.29 -8.10 3.32
C SER A 57 -6.28 -8.16 4.84
N TYR A 58 -5.51 -7.26 5.45
CA TYR A 58 -5.40 -7.10 6.89
C TYR A 58 -6.37 -6.03 7.38
N TYR A 59 -6.39 -4.87 6.71
CA TYR A 59 -7.32 -3.79 7.01
C TYR A 59 -7.80 -3.07 5.75
N THR A 60 -9.00 -2.49 5.83
CA THR A 60 -9.52 -1.54 4.86
C THR A 60 -9.85 -0.25 5.57
N ILE A 61 -9.16 0.82 5.21
CA ILE A 61 -9.44 2.18 5.65
C ILE A 61 -10.41 2.80 4.64
N LYS A 62 -11.56 3.21 5.17
CA LYS A 62 -12.59 3.97 4.45
C LYS A 62 -13.16 4.97 5.44
N ASP A 63 -13.50 6.16 4.97
CA ASP A 63 -14.50 6.96 5.68
C ASP A 63 -15.90 6.51 5.27
N SER A 64 -16.83 6.66 6.20
CA SER A 64 -18.25 6.64 5.87
C SER A 64 -18.84 8.04 5.71
N LEU A 65 -18.15 9.09 6.16
CA LEU A 65 -18.72 10.43 6.29
C LEU A 65 -18.40 11.34 5.10
N GLU A 66 -17.26 11.17 4.43
CA GLU A 66 -16.90 11.95 3.25
C GLU A 66 -16.28 11.10 2.15
N ARG A 67 -16.66 11.40 0.90
CA ARG A 67 -16.01 10.84 -0.30
C ARG A 67 -14.70 11.57 -0.53
N TRP A 68 -13.56 10.95 -0.23
CA TRP A 68 -12.25 11.59 -0.38
C TRP A 68 -11.74 11.60 -1.84
N GLY A 69 -12.38 10.85 -2.72
CA GLY A 69 -11.95 10.65 -4.10
C GLY A 69 -10.76 9.70 -4.22
N GLN A 70 -10.22 9.59 -5.44
CA GLN A 70 -9.11 8.68 -5.76
C GLN A 70 -7.89 8.91 -4.87
N ILE A 71 -7.29 7.82 -4.40
CA ILE A 71 -6.02 7.90 -3.66
C ILE A 71 -4.90 8.00 -4.69
N THR A 72 -4.11 9.07 -4.63
CA THR A 72 -3.09 9.39 -5.64
C THR A 72 -1.68 9.09 -5.18
N CYS A 73 -1.43 9.09 -3.87
CA CYS A 73 -0.12 8.78 -3.33
C CYS A 73 -0.23 8.16 -1.93
N ILE A 74 0.68 7.25 -1.62
CA ILE A 74 0.83 6.65 -0.29
C ILE A 74 2.32 6.67 0.10
N LYS A 75 2.59 6.94 1.38
CA LYS A 75 3.92 6.83 1.99
C LYS A 75 3.82 6.25 3.39
N TRP A 76 4.69 5.28 3.64
CA TRP A 76 5.04 4.88 4.99
C TRP A 76 6.22 5.72 5.45
N LEU A 77 6.08 6.30 6.62
CA LEU A 77 7.10 7.08 7.28
C LEU A 77 7.56 6.28 8.50
N SER A 78 8.77 5.74 8.42
CA SER A 78 9.50 5.33 9.61
C SER A 78 10.15 6.57 10.21
N ARG A 79 9.98 6.78 11.52
CA ARG A 79 10.85 7.71 12.22
C ARG A 79 11.22 7.25 13.62
N THR A 80 12.46 7.55 13.93
CA THR A 80 13.39 6.90 14.87
C THR A 80 13.20 7.28 16.34
N SER A 81 12.12 7.96 16.72
CA SER A 81 12.00 8.54 18.08
C SER A 81 10.83 8.05 18.93
N ASP A 82 9.75 7.55 18.33
CA ASP A 82 8.52 7.13 19.04
C ASP A 82 8.10 5.68 18.75
N ASP A 83 8.88 4.93 17.96
CA ASP A 83 8.63 3.54 17.55
C ASP A 83 7.19 3.29 17.05
N CYS A 84 6.63 4.24 16.31
CA CYS A 84 5.29 4.10 15.72
C CYS A 84 5.36 4.37 14.23
N ASP A 85 5.03 3.36 13.42
CA ASP A 85 4.91 3.55 11.98
C ASP A 85 3.73 4.49 11.67
N ARG A 86 4.00 5.45 10.78
CA ARG A 86 3.00 6.40 10.30
C ARG A 86 2.74 6.16 8.83
N LEU A 87 1.46 6.18 8.45
CA LEU A 87 1.01 6.06 7.08
C LEU A 87 0.37 7.38 6.67
N CYS A 88 0.84 8.00 5.59
CA CYS A 88 0.14 9.12 4.99
C CYS A 88 -0.26 8.83 3.55
N PHE A 89 -1.35 9.45 3.12
CA PHE A 89 -1.79 9.39 1.73
C PHE A 89 -2.53 10.65 1.32
N GLY A 90 -2.36 11.01 0.05
CA GLY A 90 -3.04 12.14 -0.58
C GLY A 90 -4.19 11.66 -1.46
N THR A 91 -5.20 12.51 -1.60
CA THR A 91 -6.38 12.22 -2.42
C THR A 91 -6.59 13.26 -3.52
N GLY A 92 -7.33 12.88 -4.56
CA GLY A 92 -7.70 13.77 -5.68
C GLY A 92 -8.61 14.94 -5.29
N ARG A 93 -9.01 15.07 -4.02
CA ARG A 93 -9.85 16.16 -3.51
C ARG A 93 -9.10 17.12 -2.58
N GLY A 94 -7.77 17.08 -2.59
CA GLY A 94 -6.94 17.99 -1.81
C GLY A 94 -6.86 17.63 -0.32
N LEU A 95 -7.26 16.41 0.06
CA LEU A 95 -7.05 15.90 1.41
C LEU A 95 -5.70 15.21 1.51
N VAL A 96 -5.03 15.41 2.64
CA VAL A 96 -3.89 14.60 3.09
C VAL A 96 -4.28 13.99 4.41
N LEU A 97 -4.32 12.66 4.45
CA LEU A 97 -4.63 11.93 5.66
C LEU A 97 -3.35 11.36 6.26
N LEU A 98 -3.23 11.44 7.58
CA LEU A 98 -2.14 10.91 8.36
C LEU A 98 -2.69 9.94 9.41
N TYR A 99 -2.22 8.70 9.35
CA TYR A 99 -2.54 7.63 10.27
C TYR A 99 -1.27 7.27 11.06
N ARG A 100 -1.47 6.91 12.32
CA ARG A 100 -0.46 6.29 13.17
C ARG A 100 -0.95 4.91 13.56
N GLU A 101 -0.04 3.94 13.66
CA GLU A 101 -0.37 2.68 14.31
C GLU A 101 -0.81 2.95 15.75
N LYS A 102 -1.90 2.29 16.18
CA LYS A 102 -2.31 2.31 17.58
C LYS A 102 -1.53 1.19 18.27
N LYS A 103 -0.64 1.52 19.22
CA LYS A 103 -0.10 0.52 20.14
C LYS A 103 -1.28 -0.03 20.94
N ASN A 104 -1.70 -1.26 20.62
CA ASN A 104 -2.59 -2.01 21.49
C ASN A 104 -1.75 -2.38 22.72
N GLY A 105 -2.07 -1.78 23.86
CA GLY A 105 -1.40 -2.06 25.14
C GLY A 105 -1.63 -3.47 25.64
#